data_AF-A0A976E2Q8-F1
#
_entry.id   AF-A0A976E2Q8-F1
#
_cell.length_a   1.000
_cell.length_b   1.000
_cell.length_c   1.000
_cell.angle_alpha   90.00
_cell.angle_beta   90.00
_cell.angle_gamma   90.00
#
_symmetry.space_group_name_H-M   'P 1'
#
loop_
_entity.id
_entity.type
_entity.pdbx_description
1 polymer ?
#
loop_
_entity_poly.entity_id
_entity_poly.type
_entity_poly.pdbx_seq_one_letter_code
_entity_poly.pdbx_strand_id
1 'polypeptide(L)'
;MNGNLNSQTPCPCCGSVVIDTISKLDGKTGDDLHTVVCMTCGLGRIDPLPTPEDLEAWYRDSYRQDYKASAKPAMRHVLRAARNMRDRWNWLKQNCSVPVLGDPVLDVGASSGEFVYLAKHLGYKAIGIEPHTGYGEYAREQLHLDIRHGSLRQLIQELPSSHFSLVTMFHVLEHFVDPAQALAMYRRVLRQDGMLYIEVPGSTRLCGKNTLFFRAHTLHFTAHSLRALLEHSGFEIVSLDAPWDGNISALAKIASSPAAPAQWTYDDSMRVAAAQRTAWRYALRQLVTLEALQKLWKNFHERRFARKYVSSTQCLDAVYSEVK
;
A
#
# COMPACT_ATOMS: atom_id res chain seq x y z
N MET A 1 27.61 25.14 -6.09
CA MET A 1 28.10 23.83 -5.65
C MET A 1 27.24 23.43 -4.45
N ASN A 2 26.13 22.72 -4.65
CA ASN A 2 25.34 22.21 -3.53
C ASN A 2 25.98 20.88 -3.12
N GLY A 3 26.70 20.87 -2.01
CA GLY A 3 27.23 19.63 -1.44
C GLY A 3 26.08 18.68 -1.12
N ASN A 4 26.22 17.41 -1.51
CA ASN A 4 25.21 16.41 -1.20
C ASN A 4 25.01 16.35 0.32
N LEU A 5 23.75 16.30 0.75
CA LEU A 5 23.39 16.13 2.16
C LEU A 5 23.53 14.66 2.54
N ASN A 6 23.86 14.40 3.80
CA ASN A 6 23.86 13.05 4.37
C ASN A 6 22.65 12.87 5.27
N SER A 7 22.00 11.71 5.18
CA SER A 7 20.89 11.33 6.05
C SER A 7 21.36 10.82 7.41
N GLN A 8 20.49 10.93 8.41
CA GLN A 8 20.74 10.36 9.73
C GLN A 8 20.67 8.84 9.73
N THR A 9 19.83 8.27 8.86
CA THR A 9 19.69 6.82 8.69
C THR A 9 20.07 6.38 7.27
N PRO A 10 20.82 5.28 7.09
CA PRO A 10 21.11 4.73 5.78
C PRO A 10 19.84 4.38 5.00
N CYS A 11 19.90 4.48 3.67
CA CYS A 11 18.80 4.05 2.83
C CYS A 11 18.52 2.54 3.03
N PRO A 12 17.27 2.14 3.34
CA PRO A 12 16.96 0.74 3.63
C PRO A 12 16.97 -0.15 2.38
N CYS A 13 17.04 0.43 1.17
CA CYS A 13 17.20 -0.33 -0.06
C CYS A 13 18.66 -0.54 -0.46
N CYS A 14 19.50 0.52 -0.42
CA CYS A 14 20.85 0.47 -1.00
C CYS A 14 21.99 0.81 -0.03
N GLY A 15 21.70 1.14 1.23
CA GLY A 15 22.68 1.50 2.26
C GLY A 15 23.33 2.89 2.09
N SER A 16 23.06 3.61 1.00
CA SER A 16 23.59 4.96 0.79
C SER A 16 23.03 5.96 1.81
N VAL A 17 23.87 6.89 2.25
CA VAL A 17 23.48 8.03 3.10
C VAL A 17 23.31 9.33 2.30
N VAL A 18 23.65 9.32 1.01
CA VAL A 18 23.62 10.51 0.16
C VAL A 18 22.17 10.82 -0.22
N ILE A 19 21.69 12.01 0.13
CA ILE A 19 20.29 12.41 -0.04
C ILE A 19 20.13 13.81 -0.63
N ASP A 20 18.91 14.08 -1.12
CA ASP A 20 18.38 15.43 -1.28
C ASP A 20 17.07 15.59 -0.50
N THR A 21 16.77 16.81 -0.06
CA THR A 21 15.56 17.11 0.72
C THR A 21 14.37 17.36 -0.22
N ILE A 22 13.26 16.66 0.02
CA ILE A 22 12.02 16.81 -0.74
C ILE A 22 11.00 17.68 0.01
N SER A 23 10.84 17.46 1.31
CA SER A 23 9.92 18.21 2.19
C SER A 23 10.50 18.30 3.59
N LYS A 24 10.09 19.32 4.35
CA LYS A 24 10.42 19.48 5.77
C LYS A 24 9.18 19.49 6.67
N LEU A 25 8.00 19.31 6.10
CA LEU A 25 6.73 19.39 6.81
C LEU A 25 5.92 18.12 6.61
N ASP A 26 5.24 17.71 7.67
CA ASP A 26 4.17 16.74 7.64
C ASP A 26 2.94 17.36 6.96
N GLY A 27 2.43 16.71 5.93
CA GLY A 27 1.34 17.22 5.11
C GLY A 27 -0.06 17.00 5.69
N LYS A 28 -0.16 16.41 6.87
CA LYS A 28 -1.39 16.20 7.63
C LYS A 28 -1.47 17.12 8.83
N THR A 29 -0.38 17.24 9.59
CA THR A 29 -0.35 18.05 10.82
C THR A 29 0.32 19.41 10.62
N GLY A 30 1.23 19.53 9.65
CA GLY A 30 2.07 20.72 9.47
C GLY A 30 3.31 20.74 10.36
N ASP A 31 3.52 19.71 11.17
CA ASP A 31 4.70 19.58 12.05
C ASP A 31 5.97 19.32 11.25
N ASP A 32 7.12 19.42 11.91
CA ASP A 32 8.41 19.09 11.30
C ASP A 32 8.48 17.61 10.90
N LEU A 33 8.69 17.36 9.61
CA LEU A 33 8.93 16.02 9.07
C LEU A 33 9.85 16.13 7.86
N HIS A 34 11.06 15.59 7.99
CA HIS A 34 12.01 15.60 6.89
C HIS A 34 11.74 14.42 5.97
N THR A 35 11.27 14.71 4.76
CA THR A 35 11.16 13.75 3.67
C THR A 35 12.31 13.96 2.70
N VAL A 36 13.03 12.90 2.40
CA VAL A 36 14.25 12.92 1.60
C VAL A 36 14.18 11.88 0.49
N VAL A 37 14.98 12.06 -0.56
CA VAL A 37 15.19 11.04 -1.61
C VAL A 37 16.63 10.55 -1.55
N CYS A 38 16.84 9.26 -1.74
CA CYS A 38 18.18 8.69 -1.87
C CYS A 38 18.78 9.01 -3.24
N MET A 39 19.99 9.60 -3.25
CA MET A 39 20.70 9.96 -4.48
C MET A 39 21.38 8.77 -5.19
N THR A 40 21.22 7.55 -4.66
CA THR A 40 21.74 6.32 -5.26
C THR A 40 20.64 5.48 -5.91
N CYS A 41 19.54 5.21 -5.19
CA CYS A 41 18.46 4.35 -5.71
C CYS A 41 17.14 5.08 -6.00
N GLY A 42 17.01 6.37 -5.68
CA GLY A 42 15.79 7.15 -5.91
C GLY A 42 14.65 6.88 -4.92
N LEU A 43 14.83 6.04 -3.89
CA LEU A 43 13.80 5.80 -2.87
C LEU A 43 13.53 7.07 -2.05
N GLY A 44 12.27 7.47 -1.98
CA GLY A 44 11.80 8.47 -1.03
C GLY A 44 11.51 7.88 0.34
N ARG A 45 11.83 8.60 1.41
CA ARG A 45 11.54 8.17 2.79
C ARG A 45 11.54 9.36 3.76
N ILE A 46 11.04 9.13 4.96
CA ILE A 46 11.29 10.04 6.09
C ILE A 46 12.71 9.82 6.65
N ASP A 47 13.33 10.87 7.19
CA ASP A 47 14.63 10.80 7.87
C ASP A 47 14.60 11.59 9.19
N PRO A 48 15.03 11.01 10.31
CA PRO A 48 15.47 9.62 10.47
C PRO A 48 14.31 8.62 10.30
N LEU A 49 14.65 7.41 9.86
CA LEU A 49 13.74 6.28 9.95
C LEU A 49 13.48 5.91 11.42
N PRO A 50 12.22 5.67 11.82
CA PRO A 50 11.91 5.16 13.15
C PRO A 50 12.45 3.74 13.33
N THR A 51 12.62 3.31 14.58
CA THR A 51 12.92 1.89 14.84
C THR A 51 11.70 1.03 14.48
N PRO A 52 11.88 -0.24 14.08
CA PRO A 52 10.77 -1.14 13.82
C PRO A 52 9.81 -1.26 15.01
N GLU A 53 10.35 -1.26 16.23
CA GLU A 53 9.59 -1.37 17.47
C GLU A 53 8.75 -0.12 17.75
N ASP A 54 9.31 1.07 17.57
CA ASP A 54 8.57 2.34 17.74
C ASP A 54 7.43 2.45 16.73
N LEU A 55 7.70 2.04 15.50
CA LEU A 55 6.71 2.06 14.42
C LEU A 55 5.57 1.07 14.71
N GLU A 56 5.89 -0.16 15.10
CA GLU A 56 4.89 -1.17 15.44
C GLU A 56 4.00 -0.75 16.62
N ALA A 57 4.60 -0.18 17.68
CA ALA A 57 3.87 0.37 18.80
C ALA A 57 2.91 1.49 18.35
N TRP A 58 3.38 2.40 17.50
CA TRP A 58 2.55 3.47 16.98
C TRP A 58 1.37 2.95 16.12
N TYR A 59 1.57 1.90 15.31
CA TYR A 59 0.47 1.29 14.54
C TYR A 59 -0.57 0.59 15.41
N ARG A 60 -0.11 -0.11 16.45
CA ARG A 60 -0.99 -0.82 17.38
C ARG A 60 -1.85 0.16 18.18
N ASP A 61 -1.25 1.22 18.69
CA ASP A 61 -1.87 2.04 19.75
C ASP A 61 -2.42 3.38 19.26
N SER A 62 -1.79 4.03 18.29
CA SER A 62 -1.99 5.47 18.03
C SER A 62 -2.40 5.81 16.59
N TYR A 63 -1.92 5.07 15.57
CA TYR A 63 -2.13 5.44 14.16
C TYR A 63 -3.60 5.64 13.80
N ARG A 64 -4.50 4.74 14.19
CA ARG A 64 -5.92 4.96 13.84
C ARG A 64 -6.61 5.95 14.77
N GLN A 65 -6.16 6.14 16.01
CA GLN A 65 -6.70 7.20 16.86
C GLN A 65 -6.36 8.59 16.26
N ASP A 66 -5.13 8.74 15.78
CA ASP A 66 -4.61 9.95 15.17
C ASP A 66 -5.27 10.26 13.80
N TYR A 67 -5.69 9.23 13.04
CA TYR A 67 -6.16 9.39 11.65
C TYR A 67 -7.61 8.96 11.37
N LYS A 68 -8.26 8.17 12.24
CA LYS A 68 -9.63 7.64 12.08
C LYS A 68 -10.29 7.39 13.45
N ALA A 69 -10.97 8.41 13.97
CA ALA A 69 -11.66 8.45 15.28
C ALA A 69 -12.82 7.43 15.51
N SER A 70 -12.79 6.21 14.96
CA SER A 70 -13.83 5.20 15.17
C SER A 70 -13.29 3.76 15.10
N ALA A 71 -13.71 2.95 16.07
CA ALA A 71 -13.41 1.52 16.15
C ALA A 71 -14.09 0.67 15.05
N LYS A 72 -15.16 1.19 14.41
CA LYS A 72 -15.88 0.49 13.33
C LYS A 72 -15.82 1.30 12.03
N PRO A 73 -15.66 0.65 10.87
CA PRO A 73 -15.69 1.35 9.59
C PRO A 73 -17.10 1.89 9.31
N ALA A 74 -17.20 3.17 8.94
CA ALA A 74 -18.45 3.70 8.42
C ALA A 74 -18.84 3.00 7.11
N MET A 75 -20.14 2.78 6.86
CA MET A 75 -20.63 2.04 5.68
C MET A 75 -20.10 2.59 4.33
N ARG A 76 -19.93 3.92 4.23
CA ARG A 76 -19.34 4.54 3.02
C ARG A 76 -17.89 4.10 2.76
N HIS A 77 -17.12 3.83 3.82
CA HIS A 77 -15.75 3.36 3.71
C HIS A 77 -15.74 1.89 3.28
N VAL A 78 -16.65 1.07 3.83
CA VAL A 78 -16.86 -0.32 3.38
C VAL A 78 -17.22 -0.35 1.89
N LEU A 79 -18.21 0.43 1.45
CA LEU A 79 -18.61 0.51 0.04
C LEU A 79 -17.45 0.91 -0.88
N ARG A 80 -16.65 1.90 -0.46
CA ARG A 80 -15.48 2.36 -1.22
C ARG A 80 -14.39 1.28 -1.26
N ALA A 81 -14.08 0.64 -0.13
CA ALA A 81 -13.12 -0.44 -0.06
C ALA A 81 -13.56 -1.64 -0.91
N ALA A 82 -14.84 -2.01 -0.86
CA ALA A 82 -15.41 -3.07 -1.70
C ALA A 82 -15.20 -2.79 -3.19
N ARG A 83 -15.53 -1.59 -3.65
CA ARG A 83 -15.30 -1.19 -5.05
C ARG A 83 -13.83 -1.23 -5.43
N ASN A 84 -12.96 -0.73 -4.55
CA ASN A 84 -11.52 -0.81 -4.78
C ASN A 84 -11.03 -2.26 -4.89
N MET A 85 -11.54 -3.19 -4.06
CA MET A 85 -11.15 -4.60 -4.14
C MET A 85 -11.66 -5.28 -5.39
N ARG A 86 -12.88 -4.98 -5.83
CA ARG A 86 -13.39 -5.40 -7.14
C ARG A 86 -12.48 -4.92 -8.27
N ASP A 87 -12.11 -3.64 -8.26
CA ASP A 87 -11.32 -3.04 -9.33
C ASP A 87 -9.90 -3.64 -9.35
N ARG A 88 -9.28 -3.86 -8.17
CA ARG A 88 -8.00 -4.58 -8.02
C ARG A 88 -8.09 -6.02 -8.51
N TRP A 89 -9.16 -6.74 -8.17
CA TRP A 89 -9.37 -8.11 -8.67
C TRP A 89 -9.51 -8.16 -10.18
N ASN A 90 -10.22 -7.21 -10.78
CA ASN A 90 -10.33 -7.10 -12.23
C ASN A 90 -8.98 -6.81 -12.88
N TRP A 91 -8.16 -5.94 -12.29
CA TRP A 91 -6.81 -5.68 -12.77
C TRP A 91 -5.92 -6.93 -12.66
N LEU A 92 -5.99 -7.67 -11.55
CA LEU A 92 -5.29 -8.96 -11.39
C LEU A 92 -5.64 -9.93 -12.53
N LYS A 93 -6.93 -10.16 -12.80
CA LYS A 93 -7.41 -11.01 -13.89
C LYS A 93 -6.92 -10.60 -15.27
N GLN A 94 -6.76 -9.29 -15.50
CA GLN A 94 -6.30 -8.76 -16.78
C GLN A 94 -4.79 -8.91 -16.99
N ASN A 95 -4.03 -9.06 -15.91
CA ASN A 95 -2.56 -8.99 -15.93
C ASN A 95 -1.87 -10.30 -15.56
N CYS A 96 -2.59 -11.31 -15.05
CA CYS A 96 -2.06 -12.65 -14.86
C CYS A 96 -3.15 -13.72 -14.97
N SER A 97 -2.71 -14.98 -15.09
CA SER A 97 -3.61 -16.11 -14.82
C SER A 97 -3.96 -16.08 -13.33
N VAL A 98 -5.26 -16.06 -13.02
CA VAL A 98 -5.70 -16.12 -11.62
C VAL A 98 -5.37 -17.47 -11.00
N PRO A 99 -5.21 -17.55 -9.67
CA PRO A 99 -5.01 -18.82 -8.98
C PRO A 99 -6.13 -19.83 -9.25
N VAL A 100 -5.85 -21.10 -9.00
CA VAL A 100 -6.84 -22.17 -9.19
C VAL A 100 -7.93 -22.02 -8.12
N LEU A 101 -9.19 -22.23 -8.50
CA LEU A 101 -10.32 -22.17 -7.56
C LEU A 101 -10.06 -23.10 -6.35
N GLY A 102 -10.26 -22.57 -5.14
CA GLY A 102 -9.99 -23.29 -3.90
C GLY A 102 -8.54 -23.23 -3.42
N ASP A 103 -7.63 -22.57 -4.17
CA ASP A 103 -6.27 -22.30 -3.70
C ASP A 103 -6.28 -21.36 -2.48
N PRO A 104 -5.25 -21.47 -1.62
CA PRO A 104 -5.06 -20.58 -0.48
C PRO A 104 -4.59 -19.19 -0.92
N VAL A 105 -5.18 -18.15 -0.31
CA VAL A 105 -4.87 -16.74 -0.55
C VAL A 105 -4.65 -16.03 0.79
N LEU A 106 -3.65 -15.15 0.87
CA LEU A 106 -3.34 -14.35 2.05
C LEU A 106 -3.42 -12.86 1.73
N ASP A 107 -4.17 -12.11 2.54
CA ASP A 107 -4.18 -10.65 2.52
C ASP A 107 -3.47 -10.08 3.74
N VAL A 108 -2.37 -9.36 3.53
CA VAL A 108 -1.63 -8.72 4.61
C VAL A 108 -2.02 -7.25 4.69
N GLY A 109 -2.45 -6.79 5.87
CA GLY A 109 -3.11 -5.50 6.04
C GLY A 109 -4.60 -5.55 5.65
N ALA A 110 -5.29 -6.60 6.09
CA ALA A 110 -6.64 -6.94 5.65
C ALA A 110 -7.71 -5.88 6.00
N SER A 111 -7.40 -4.92 6.89
CA SER A 111 -8.28 -3.86 7.33
C SER A 111 -9.65 -4.40 7.75
N SER A 112 -10.73 -4.05 7.05
CA SER A 112 -12.09 -4.47 7.40
C SER A 112 -12.48 -5.79 6.73
N GLY A 113 -11.54 -6.45 6.05
CA GLY A 113 -11.69 -7.78 5.47
C GLY A 113 -12.27 -7.80 4.05
N GLU A 114 -12.37 -6.66 3.36
CA GLU A 114 -13.05 -6.58 2.07
C GLU A 114 -12.46 -7.49 0.99
N PHE A 115 -11.12 -7.62 0.93
CA PHE A 115 -10.47 -8.51 -0.03
C PHE A 115 -10.61 -9.98 0.35
N VAL A 116 -10.42 -10.32 1.64
CA VAL A 116 -10.63 -11.69 2.15
C VAL A 116 -12.07 -12.14 1.87
N TYR A 117 -13.04 -11.25 2.07
CA TYR A 117 -14.44 -11.50 1.73
C TYR A 117 -14.64 -11.75 0.23
N LEU A 118 -14.07 -10.90 -0.63
CA LEU A 118 -14.12 -11.08 -2.08
C LEU A 118 -13.52 -12.42 -2.51
N ALA A 119 -12.33 -12.76 -2.01
CA ALA A 119 -11.66 -14.01 -2.34
C ALA A 119 -12.49 -15.23 -1.88
N LYS A 120 -13.10 -15.19 -0.68
CA LYS A 120 -14.05 -16.24 -0.25
C LYS A 120 -15.29 -16.31 -1.13
N HIS A 121 -15.86 -15.17 -1.50
CA HIS A 121 -17.02 -15.09 -2.40
C HIS A 121 -16.74 -15.73 -3.76
N LEU A 122 -15.50 -15.60 -4.25
CA LEU A 122 -15.02 -16.22 -5.47
C LEU A 122 -14.56 -17.68 -5.30
N GLY A 123 -14.66 -18.25 -4.09
CA GLY A 123 -14.38 -19.65 -3.80
C GLY A 123 -12.92 -20.00 -3.44
N TYR A 124 -12.09 -19.01 -3.08
CA TYR A 124 -10.74 -19.25 -2.58
C TYR A 124 -10.71 -19.52 -1.06
N LYS A 125 -9.66 -20.20 -0.60
CA LYS A 125 -9.38 -20.39 0.84
C LYS A 125 -8.61 -19.18 1.36
N ALA A 126 -9.33 -18.08 1.61
CA ALA A 126 -8.69 -16.82 1.99
C ALA A 126 -8.60 -16.61 3.50
N ILE A 127 -7.44 -16.14 3.95
CA ILE A 127 -7.19 -15.62 5.31
C ILE A 127 -6.61 -14.21 5.23
N GLY A 128 -6.73 -13.44 6.30
CA GLY A 128 -6.12 -12.11 6.40
C GLY A 128 -5.28 -11.91 7.65
N ILE A 129 -4.35 -10.95 7.61
CA ILE A 129 -3.58 -10.48 8.77
C ILE A 129 -3.88 -9.00 8.97
N GLU A 130 -4.29 -8.62 10.18
CA GLU A 130 -4.57 -7.22 10.53
C GLU A 130 -4.06 -6.92 11.95
N PRO A 131 -3.14 -5.95 12.11
CA PRO A 131 -2.62 -5.58 13.43
C PRO A 131 -3.58 -4.73 14.25
N HIS A 132 -4.55 -4.03 13.64
CA HIS A 132 -5.48 -3.19 14.39
C HIS A 132 -6.67 -4.01 14.94
N THR A 133 -6.72 -4.15 16.27
CA THR A 133 -7.75 -4.88 17.03
C THR A 133 -9.17 -4.63 16.52
N GLY A 134 -9.64 -3.38 16.50
CA GLY A 134 -11.04 -3.07 16.15
C GLY A 134 -11.43 -3.40 14.70
N TYR A 135 -10.48 -3.38 13.76
CA TYR A 135 -10.75 -3.71 12.35
C TYR A 135 -10.72 -5.22 12.15
N GLY A 136 -9.76 -5.91 12.76
CA GLY A 136 -9.72 -7.37 12.79
C GLY A 136 -10.92 -7.99 13.51
N GLU A 137 -11.33 -7.45 14.66
CA GLU A 137 -12.55 -7.83 15.38
C GLU A 137 -13.79 -7.62 14.53
N TYR A 138 -13.94 -6.43 13.92
CA TYR A 138 -15.04 -6.15 13.02
C TYR A 138 -15.13 -7.19 11.88
N ALA A 139 -14.00 -7.51 11.22
CA ALA A 139 -13.96 -8.48 10.14
C ALA A 139 -14.30 -9.91 10.60
N ARG A 140 -13.86 -10.33 11.79
CA ARG A 140 -14.21 -11.63 12.38
C ARG A 140 -15.68 -11.71 12.79
N GLU A 141 -16.18 -10.70 13.48
CA GLU A 141 -17.51 -10.73 14.12
C GLU A 141 -18.64 -10.39 13.14
N GLN A 142 -18.42 -9.40 12.28
CA GLN A 142 -19.47 -8.88 11.38
C GLN A 142 -19.46 -9.55 10.02
N LEU A 143 -18.30 -10.01 9.55
CA LEU A 143 -18.14 -10.65 8.24
C LEU A 143 -17.79 -12.14 8.32
N HIS A 144 -17.57 -12.70 9.51
CA HIS A 144 -17.24 -14.11 9.73
C HIS A 144 -16.03 -14.58 8.90
N LEU A 145 -14.97 -13.75 8.90
CA LEU A 145 -13.72 -14.00 8.18
C LEU A 145 -12.64 -14.58 9.09
N ASP A 146 -11.72 -15.37 8.51
CA ASP A 146 -10.50 -15.80 9.20
C ASP A 146 -9.45 -14.68 9.11
N ILE A 147 -9.41 -13.85 10.15
CA ILE A 147 -8.45 -12.77 10.29
C ILE A 147 -7.57 -13.05 11.51
N ARG A 148 -6.26 -13.13 11.28
CA ARG A 148 -5.25 -13.27 12.32
C ARG A 148 -4.84 -11.89 12.81
N HIS A 149 -4.90 -11.72 14.13
CA HIS A 149 -4.56 -10.45 14.78
C HIS A 149 -3.05 -10.36 15.00
N GLY A 150 -2.42 -9.34 14.43
CA GLY A 150 -0.98 -9.10 14.56
C GLY A 150 -0.34 -8.59 13.27
N SER A 151 0.97 -8.41 13.29
CA SER A 151 1.77 -8.10 12.11
C SER A 151 2.25 -9.38 11.40
N LEU A 152 2.60 -9.30 10.11
CA LEU A 152 3.18 -10.43 9.40
C LEU A 152 4.45 -10.94 10.09
N ARG A 153 5.27 -10.02 10.63
CA ARG A 153 6.50 -10.36 11.37
C ARG A 153 6.22 -11.25 12.57
N GLN A 154 5.16 -10.95 13.33
CA GLN A 154 4.77 -11.73 14.50
C GLN A 154 4.26 -13.12 14.12
N LEU A 155 3.46 -13.20 13.05
CA LEU A 155 2.73 -14.42 12.68
C LEU A 155 3.49 -15.31 11.67
N ILE A 156 4.65 -14.89 11.18
CA ILE A 156 5.36 -15.57 10.08
C ILE A 156 5.71 -17.05 10.38
N GLN A 157 5.88 -17.41 11.66
CA GLN A 157 6.17 -18.79 12.08
C GLN A 157 4.91 -19.65 12.18
N GLU A 158 3.74 -19.05 12.33
CA GLU A 158 2.45 -19.75 12.34
C GLU A 158 1.93 -20.03 10.93
N LEU A 159 2.45 -19.28 9.94
CA LEU A 159 2.08 -19.44 8.54
C LEU A 159 2.90 -20.56 7.86
N PRO A 160 2.25 -21.41 7.05
CA PRO A 160 2.95 -22.42 6.28
C PRO A 160 3.86 -21.75 5.22
N SER A 161 5.04 -22.35 5.00
CA SER A 161 5.94 -21.92 3.93
C SER A 161 5.46 -22.45 2.58
N SER A 162 5.71 -21.70 1.51
CA SER A 162 5.39 -22.06 0.12
C SER A 162 3.95 -22.56 -0.07
N HIS A 163 2.99 -21.86 0.52
CA HIS A 163 1.61 -22.32 0.62
C HIS A 163 0.64 -21.48 -0.20
N PHE A 164 0.74 -20.15 -0.13
CA PHE A 164 -0.25 -19.27 -0.76
C PHE A 164 -0.01 -19.12 -2.26
N SER A 165 -1.09 -19.22 -3.04
CA SER A 165 -1.10 -19.00 -4.48
C SER A 165 -1.13 -17.50 -4.85
N LEU A 166 -1.69 -16.68 -3.96
CA LEU A 166 -1.74 -15.24 -4.06
C LEU A 166 -1.52 -14.64 -2.68
N VAL A 167 -0.62 -13.68 -2.62
CA VAL A 167 -0.42 -12.83 -1.45
C VAL A 167 -0.65 -11.39 -1.87
N THR A 168 -1.56 -10.70 -1.18
CA THR A 168 -1.87 -9.28 -1.44
C THR A 168 -1.39 -8.39 -0.31
N MET A 169 -0.97 -7.18 -0.65
CA MET A 169 -0.78 -6.10 0.31
C MET A 169 -1.11 -4.76 -0.34
N PHE A 170 -2.15 -4.10 0.15
CA PHE A 170 -2.62 -2.83 -0.39
C PHE A 170 -2.41 -1.74 0.66
N HIS A 171 -1.56 -0.76 0.35
CA HIS A 171 -1.17 0.31 1.27
C HIS A 171 -0.55 -0.21 2.57
N VAL A 172 0.46 -1.07 2.43
CA VAL A 172 1.18 -1.68 3.56
C VAL A 172 2.69 -1.51 3.41
N LEU A 173 3.23 -1.76 2.20
CA LEU A 173 4.67 -1.75 1.98
C LEU A 173 5.30 -0.38 2.29
N GLU A 174 4.58 0.72 2.08
CA GLU A 174 5.04 2.08 2.38
C GLU A 174 5.25 2.37 3.87
N HIS A 175 4.74 1.49 4.73
CA HIS A 175 4.82 1.65 6.17
C HIS A 175 6.04 0.93 6.75
N PHE A 176 6.76 0.09 6.02
CA PHE A 176 7.90 -0.64 6.58
C PHE A 176 9.16 0.22 6.70
N VAL A 177 9.99 -0.08 7.71
CA VAL A 177 11.34 0.47 7.83
C VAL A 177 12.34 -0.34 7.00
N ASP A 178 12.19 -1.66 6.99
CA ASP A 178 12.98 -2.60 6.19
C ASP A 178 12.07 -3.35 5.20
N PRO A 179 11.87 -2.78 3.99
CA PRO A 179 10.98 -3.38 3.00
C PRO A 179 11.57 -4.66 2.37
N ALA A 180 12.90 -4.84 2.39
CA ALA A 180 13.54 -6.05 1.87
C ALA A 180 13.27 -7.24 2.80
N GLN A 181 13.36 -7.03 4.12
CA GLN A 181 12.96 -8.04 5.10
C GLN A 181 11.47 -8.40 4.98
N ALA A 182 10.61 -7.40 4.77
CA ALA A 182 9.18 -7.65 4.51
C ALA A 182 8.99 -8.55 3.28
N LEU A 183 9.61 -8.21 2.15
CA LEU A 183 9.58 -8.99 0.91
C LEU A 183 10.14 -10.41 1.07
N ALA A 184 11.15 -10.61 1.93
CA ALA A 184 11.64 -11.95 2.27
C ALA A 184 10.58 -12.80 2.99
N MET A 185 9.78 -12.21 3.89
CA MET A 185 8.67 -12.92 4.56
C MET A 185 7.57 -13.30 3.58
N TYR A 186 7.21 -12.40 2.66
CA TYR A 186 6.23 -12.71 1.61
C TYR A 186 6.70 -13.84 0.70
N ARG A 187 7.98 -13.83 0.32
CA ARG A 187 8.58 -14.91 -0.48
C ARG A 187 8.56 -16.26 0.24
N ARG A 188 8.74 -16.28 1.58
CA ARG A 188 8.68 -17.52 2.37
C ARG A 188 7.30 -18.19 2.30
N VAL A 189 6.22 -17.41 2.37
CA VAL A 189 4.85 -17.97 2.46
C VAL A 189 4.23 -18.22 1.09
N LEU A 190 4.71 -17.53 0.05
CA LEU A 190 4.23 -17.66 -1.33
C LEU A 190 4.74 -18.95 -1.98
N ARG A 191 3.87 -19.65 -2.72
CA ARG A 191 4.26 -20.77 -3.57
C ARG A 191 5.22 -20.30 -4.67
N GLN A 192 6.01 -21.23 -5.21
CA GLN A 192 6.92 -20.92 -6.31
C GLN A 192 6.20 -20.42 -7.57
N ASP A 193 4.99 -20.93 -7.84
CA ASP A 193 4.08 -20.52 -8.91
C ASP A 193 3.11 -19.39 -8.49
N GLY A 194 3.20 -18.93 -7.25
CA GLY A 194 2.30 -17.93 -6.68
C GLY A 194 2.60 -16.50 -7.12
N MET A 195 1.59 -15.64 -6.98
CA MET A 195 1.68 -14.21 -7.29
C MET A 195 1.69 -13.35 -6.02
N LEU A 196 2.50 -12.31 -6.04
CA LEU A 196 2.50 -11.22 -5.09
C LEU A 196 1.85 -10.01 -5.75
N TYR A 197 0.78 -9.48 -5.16
CA TYR A 197 0.13 -8.26 -5.63
C TYR A 197 0.29 -7.15 -4.59
N ILE A 198 1.06 -6.12 -4.96
CA ILE A 198 1.32 -4.94 -4.16
C ILE A 198 0.64 -3.72 -4.77
N GLU A 199 0.05 -2.89 -3.92
CA GLU A 199 -0.32 -1.52 -4.29
C GLU A 199 0.22 -0.52 -3.26
N VAL A 200 0.93 0.51 -3.73
CA VAL A 200 1.48 1.58 -2.90
C VAL A 200 1.12 2.97 -3.46
N PRO A 201 1.09 4.03 -2.63
CA PRO A 201 0.90 5.39 -3.11
C PRO A 201 2.06 5.83 -4.02
N GLY A 202 1.74 6.39 -5.19
CA GLY A 202 2.74 6.96 -6.09
C GLY A 202 3.28 8.30 -5.58
N SER A 203 4.60 8.40 -5.45
CA SER A 203 5.28 9.60 -4.97
C SER A 203 5.46 10.69 -6.03
N THR A 204 5.06 10.44 -7.29
CA THR A 204 5.10 11.38 -8.42
C THR A 204 3.83 12.20 -8.59
N ARG A 205 2.79 11.91 -7.79
CA ARG A 205 1.49 12.56 -7.84
C ARG A 205 1.58 14.09 -7.78
N LEU A 206 0.85 14.76 -8.67
CA LEU A 206 0.64 16.21 -8.62
C LEU A 206 -0.44 16.55 -7.60
N CYS A 207 -0.04 17.10 -6.45
CA CYS A 207 -0.92 17.51 -5.37
C CYS A 207 -0.57 18.91 -4.86
N GLY A 208 -1.31 19.40 -3.87
CA GLY A 208 -0.97 20.62 -3.16
C GLY A 208 0.43 20.53 -2.53
N LYS A 209 1.12 21.67 -2.45
CA LYS A 209 2.43 21.77 -1.80
C LYS A 209 2.31 21.24 -0.36
N ASN A 210 3.26 20.41 0.08
CA ASN A 210 3.32 19.84 1.43
C ASN A 210 2.07 19.06 1.85
N THR A 211 1.44 18.26 0.96
CA THR A 211 0.26 17.44 1.35
C THR A 211 0.48 15.94 1.20
N LEU A 212 1.51 15.52 0.47
CA LEU A 212 1.72 14.12 0.11
C LEU A 212 2.43 13.32 1.19
N PHE A 213 3.38 13.95 1.87
CA PHE A 213 4.31 13.29 2.77
C PHE A 213 3.87 13.50 4.20
N PHE A 214 3.73 12.44 4.97
CA PHE A 214 3.29 12.48 6.35
C PHE A 214 3.80 11.24 7.08
N ARG A 215 3.92 11.33 8.40
CA ARG A 215 4.68 10.39 9.23
C ARG A 215 4.31 8.91 9.05
N ALA A 216 3.06 8.62 8.76
CA ALA A 216 2.60 7.24 8.54
C ALA A 216 3.25 6.58 7.33
N HIS A 217 3.54 7.35 6.28
CA HIS A 217 4.16 6.83 5.07
C HIS A 217 5.67 6.96 5.23
N THR A 218 6.29 5.95 5.85
CA THR A 218 7.73 5.91 6.11
C THR A 218 8.53 5.88 4.82
N LEU A 219 8.02 5.18 3.79
CA LEU A 219 8.60 5.07 2.46
C LEU A 219 7.68 5.71 1.40
N HIS A 220 8.28 6.21 0.33
CA HIS A 220 7.60 6.85 -0.78
C HIS A 220 8.13 6.31 -2.11
N PHE A 221 7.29 5.56 -2.81
CA PHE A 221 7.70 4.85 -4.01
C PHE A 221 7.41 5.63 -5.30
N THR A 222 8.41 5.71 -6.17
CA THR A 222 8.23 5.85 -7.63
C THR A 222 8.14 4.47 -8.27
N ALA A 223 7.67 4.39 -9.52
CA ALA A 223 7.66 3.16 -10.31
C ALA A 223 9.05 2.50 -10.35
N HIS A 224 10.09 3.31 -10.50
CA HIS A 224 11.49 2.89 -10.50
C HIS A 224 11.91 2.26 -9.17
N SER A 225 11.70 2.98 -8.06
CA SER A 225 12.10 2.50 -6.73
C SER A 225 11.38 1.22 -6.30
N LEU A 226 10.08 1.09 -6.62
CA LEU A 226 9.32 -0.13 -6.33
C LEU A 226 9.82 -1.30 -7.18
N ARG A 227 10.06 -1.07 -8.47
CA ARG A 227 10.62 -2.07 -9.38
C ARG A 227 11.97 -2.59 -8.87
N ALA A 228 12.90 -1.69 -8.61
CA ALA A 228 14.24 -2.04 -8.17
C ALA A 228 14.22 -2.80 -6.83
N LEU A 229 13.37 -2.40 -5.89
CA LEU A 229 13.18 -3.11 -4.62
C LEU A 229 12.65 -4.54 -4.82
N LEU A 230 11.64 -4.73 -5.68
CA LEU A 230 11.07 -6.06 -5.94
C LEU A 230 12.07 -6.98 -6.62
N GLU A 231 12.72 -6.50 -7.67
CA GLU A 231 13.76 -7.25 -8.41
C GLU A 231 14.92 -7.63 -7.48
N HIS A 232 15.38 -6.70 -6.63
CA HIS A 232 16.43 -6.98 -5.65
C HIS A 232 16.00 -8.00 -4.58
N SER A 233 14.71 -8.02 -4.22
CA SER A 233 14.16 -8.93 -3.23
C SER A 233 13.85 -10.34 -3.79
N GLY A 234 14.27 -10.62 -5.03
CA GLY A 234 14.12 -11.93 -5.65
C GLY A 234 12.76 -12.15 -6.30
N PHE A 235 12.09 -11.08 -6.73
CA PHE A 235 10.86 -11.15 -7.50
C PHE A 235 11.07 -10.77 -8.96
N GLU A 236 10.33 -11.41 -9.86
CA GLU A 236 10.19 -11.04 -11.27
C GLU A 236 8.85 -10.33 -11.44
N ILE A 237 8.86 -9.12 -11.98
CA ILE A 237 7.65 -8.33 -12.18
C ILE A 237 6.93 -8.83 -13.44
N VAL A 238 5.68 -9.25 -13.24
CA VAL A 238 4.77 -9.71 -14.29
C VAL A 238 4.02 -8.53 -14.91
N SER A 239 3.55 -7.60 -14.08
CA SER A 239 2.90 -6.37 -14.53
C SER A 239 3.16 -5.24 -13.55
N LEU A 240 3.32 -4.03 -14.07
CA LEU A 240 3.49 -2.80 -13.29
C LEU A 240 2.63 -1.70 -13.92
N ASP A 241 1.60 -1.28 -13.21
CA ASP A 241 0.84 -0.08 -13.54
C ASP A 241 1.28 1.05 -12.61
N ALA A 242 1.75 2.15 -13.21
CA ALA A 242 2.30 3.28 -12.48
C ALA A 242 1.81 4.59 -13.12
N PRO A 243 0.51 4.92 -12.99
CA PRO A 243 0.00 6.17 -13.50
C PRO A 243 0.75 7.34 -12.85
N TRP A 244 0.99 8.39 -13.65
CA TRP A 244 1.67 9.60 -13.17
C TRP A 244 0.99 10.18 -11.91
N ASP A 245 -0.33 10.06 -11.85
CA ASP A 245 -1.15 10.41 -10.69
C ASP A 245 -2.00 9.22 -10.25
N GLY A 246 -1.60 8.58 -9.15
CA GLY A 246 -2.37 7.48 -8.57
C GLY A 246 -1.51 6.61 -7.66
N ASN A 247 -2.02 5.41 -7.45
CA ASN A 247 -1.28 4.34 -6.80
C ASN A 247 -0.45 3.58 -7.84
N ILE A 248 0.66 2.99 -7.42
CA ILE A 248 1.46 2.08 -8.22
C ILE A 248 1.04 0.66 -7.84
N SER A 249 0.66 -0.13 -8.83
CA SER A 249 0.26 -1.53 -8.67
C SER A 249 1.29 -2.43 -9.34
N ALA A 250 1.77 -3.45 -8.63
CA ALA A 250 2.73 -4.42 -9.14
C ALA A 250 2.24 -5.85 -8.90
N LEU A 251 2.24 -6.66 -9.96
CA LEU A 251 2.21 -8.12 -9.87
C LEU A 251 3.61 -8.65 -10.05
N ALA A 252 4.03 -9.53 -9.15
CA ALA A 252 5.32 -10.17 -9.23
C ALA A 252 5.23 -11.64 -8.81
N LYS A 253 6.12 -12.46 -9.34
CA LYS A 253 6.30 -13.87 -8.94
C LYS A 253 7.70 -14.06 -8.39
N ILE A 254 7.94 -15.18 -7.71
CA ILE A 254 9.30 -15.51 -7.25
C ILE A 254 10.18 -15.70 -8.49
N ALA A 255 11.32 -15.00 -8.54
CA ALA A 255 12.26 -15.13 -9.64
C ALA A 255 12.82 -16.57 -9.69
N SER A 256 12.93 -17.13 -10.89
CA SER A 256 13.47 -18.48 -11.11
C SER A 256 14.98 -18.58 -10.89
N SER A 257 15.68 -17.45 -10.96
CA SER A 257 17.12 -17.32 -10.72
C SER A 257 17.37 -16.33 -9.59
N PRO A 258 18.48 -16.46 -8.85
CA PRO A 258 18.91 -15.45 -7.90
C PRO A 258 19.00 -14.10 -8.62
N ALA A 259 18.49 -13.04 -7.98
CA ALA A 259 18.66 -11.69 -8.51
C ALA A 259 20.17 -11.43 -8.72
N ALA A 260 20.53 -10.89 -9.89
CA ALA A 260 21.86 -10.33 -10.06
C ALA A 260 22.11 -9.27 -8.96
N PRO A 261 23.37 -9.00 -8.59
CA PRO A 261 23.67 -7.91 -7.66
C PRO A 261 22.96 -6.64 -8.13
N ALA A 262 22.14 -6.04 -7.29
CA ALA A 262 21.34 -4.89 -7.70
C ALA A 262 22.25 -3.75 -8.14
N GLN A 263 22.16 -3.40 -9.42
CA GLN A 263 22.67 -2.14 -9.91
C GLN A 263 21.63 -1.07 -9.60
N TRP A 264 21.78 -0.46 -8.42
CA TRP A 264 20.95 0.69 -8.05
C TRP A 264 21.25 1.84 -9.00
N THR A 265 20.26 2.20 -9.79
CA THR A 265 20.30 3.38 -10.64
C THR A 265 19.46 4.47 -10.00
N TYR A 266 19.97 5.69 -10.06
CA TYR A 266 19.26 6.84 -9.52
C TYR A 266 18.07 7.22 -10.40
N ASP A 267 16.94 7.56 -9.78
CA ASP A 267 15.75 8.08 -10.44
C ASP A 267 15.37 9.44 -9.86
N ASP A 268 15.30 10.45 -10.73
CA ASP A 268 14.99 11.84 -10.37
C ASP A 268 13.49 12.13 -10.33
N SER A 269 12.63 11.16 -10.68
CA SER A 269 11.18 11.36 -10.84
C SER A 269 10.51 11.98 -9.61
N MET A 270 10.93 11.59 -8.41
CA MET A 270 10.37 12.15 -7.17
C MET A 270 10.73 13.64 -6.99
N ARG A 271 11.97 14.04 -7.30
CA ARG A 271 12.42 15.44 -7.22
C ARG A 271 11.74 16.29 -8.27
N VAL A 272 11.69 15.79 -9.50
CA VAL A 272 10.99 16.45 -10.60
C VAL A 272 9.52 16.66 -10.23
N ALA A 273 8.83 15.63 -9.72
CA ALA A 273 7.44 15.75 -9.30
C ALA A 273 7.27 16.73 -8.13
N ALA A 274 8.14 16.70 -7.13
CA ALA A 274 8.09 17.61 -6.00
C ALA A 274 8.28 19.08 -6.41
N ALA A 275 9.21 19.37 -7.33
CA ALA A 275 9.44 20.71 -7.86
C ALA A 275 8.22 21.27 -8.62
N GLN A 276 7.35 20.40 -9.15
CA GLN A 276 6.13 20.79 -9.83
C GLN A 276 4.94 21.07 -8.89
N ARG A 277 5.05 20.75 -7.59
CA ARG A 277 3.97 20.95 -6.60
C ARG A 277 3.93 22.41 -6.12
N THR A 278 3.28 23.23 -6.93
CA THR A 278 2.99 24.63 -6.58
C THR A 278 1.50 24.82 -6.31
N ALA A 279 1.16 25.78 -5.45
CA ALA A 279 -0.23 26.13 -5.17
C ALA A 279 -0.99 26.51 -6.46
N TRP A 280 -0.33 27.26 -7.36
CA TRP A 280 -0.89 27.65 -8.65
C TRP A 280 -1.17 26.45 -9.56
N ARG A 281 -0.18 25.55 -9.77
CA ARG A 281 -0.38 24.36 -10.63
C ARG A 281 -1.48 23.45 -10.06
N TYR A 282 -1.55 23.31 -8.74
CA TYR A 282 -2.60 22.54 -8.09
C TYR A 282 -3.98 23.21 -8.26
N ALA A 283 -4.09 24.53 -8.05
CA ALA A 283 -5.33 25.27 -8.24
C ALA A 283 -5.82 25.21 -9.69
N LEU A 284 -4.92 25.47 -10.65
CA LEU A 284 -5.21 25.37 -12.08
C LEU A 284 -5.71 23.98 -12.45
N ARG A 285 -5.04 22.93 -11.96
CA ARG A 285 -5.48 21.55 -12.17
C ARG A 285 -6.90 21.35 -11.64
N GLN A 286 -7.17 21.74 -10.40
CA GLN A 286 -8.49 21.57 -9.77
C GLN A 286 -9.61 22.30 -10.54
N LEU A 287 -9.30 23.44 -11.16
CA LEU A 287 -10.22 24.18 -12.02
C LEU A 287 -10.44 23.46 -13.35
N VAL A 288 -9.37 23.03 -14.03
CA VAL A 288 -9.44 22.40 -15.35
C VAL A 288 -10.11 21.02 -15.30
N THR A 289 -9.78 20.21 -14.29
CA THR A 289 -10.34 18.84 -14.16
C THR A 289 -11.69 18.82 -13.44
N LEU A 290 -12.16 19.96 -12.93
CA LEU A 290 -13.33 20.07 -12.05
C LEU A 290 -13.26 19.09 -10.86
N GLU A 291 -12.06 18.73 -10.42
CA GLU A 291 -11.83 17.68 -9.42
C GLU A 291 -12.56 17.94 -8.10
N ALA A 292 -12.69 19.20 -7.70
CA ALA A 292 -13.43 19.56 -6.50
C ALA A 292 -14.92 19.19 -6.62
N LEU A 293 -15.55 19.49 -7.77
CA LEU A 293 -16.93 19.13 -8.05
C LEU A 293 -17.09 17.61 -8.18
N GLN A 294 -16.17 16.94 -8.88
CA GLN A 294 -16.16 15.48 -8.98
C GLN A 294 -16.04 14.81 -7.60
N LYS A 295 -15.18 15.31 -6.71
CA LYS A 295 -15.03 14.83 -5.33
C LYS A 295 -16.30 15.04 -4.52
N LEU A 296 -16.93 16.22 -4.63
CA LEU A 296 -18.21 16.51 -3.96
C LEU A 296 -19.32 15.58 -4.44
N TRP A 297 -19.44 15.42 -5.75
CA TRP A 297 -20.44 14.54 -6.37
C TRP A 297 -20.21 13.07 -5.98
N LYS A 298 -18.97 12.60 -6.06
CA LYS A 298 -18.58 11.25 -5.59
C LYS A 298 -18.92 11.05 -4.12
N ASN A 299 -18.58 11.99 -3.25
CA ASN A 299 -18.88 11.91 -1.83
C ASN A 299 -20.40 11.89 -1.56
N PHE A 300 -21.17 12.71 -2.28
CA PHE A 300 -22.62 12.71 -2.18
C PHE A 300 -23.21 11.36 -2.62
N HIS A 301 -22.78 10.86 -3.77
CA HIS A 301 -23.19 9.55 -4.29
C HIS A 301 -22.81 8.42 -3.33
N GLU A 302 -21.56 8.34 -2.85
CA GLU A 302 -21.13 7.33 -1.89
C GLU A 302 -21.95 7.36 -0.61
N ARG A 303 -22.24 8.54 -0.05
CA ARG A 303 -23.10 8.68 1.14
C ARG A 303 -24.52 8.20 0.86
N ARG A 304 -25.10 8.58 -0.29
CA ARG A 304 -26.46 8.20 -0.68
C ARG A 304 -26.57 6.69 -0.93
N PHE A 305 -25.61 6.10 -1.61
CA PHE A 305 -25.58 4.66 -1.89
C PHE A 305 -25.29 3.85 -0.61
N ALA A 306 -24.37 4.30 0.24
CA ALA A 306 -24.07 3.62 1.50
C ALA A 306 -25.29 3.53 2.43
N ARG A 307 -26.20 4.50 2.39
CA ARG A 307 -27.47 4.46 3.15
C ARG A 307 -28.43 3.36 2.72
N LYS A 308 -28.25 2.75 1.55
CA LYS A 308 -29.11 1.65 1.07
C LYS A 308 -28.80 0.33 1.77
N TYR A 309 -27.61 0.20 2.35
CA TYR A 309 -27.15 -1.03 2.96
C TYR A 309 -27.35 -0.99 4.46
N VAL A 310 -28.05 -2.00 4.98
CA VAL A 310 -28.32 -2.18 6.41
C VAL A 310 -27.13 -2.82 7.10
N SER A 311 -26.38 -3.67 6.39
CA SER A 311 -25.18 -4.33 6.89
C SER A 311 -24.05 -4.31 5.87
N SER A 312 -22.84 -4.58 6.36
CA SER A 312 -21.64 -4.59 5.51
C SER A 312 -21.59 -5.81 4.61
N THR A 313 -22.07 -6.96 5.08
CA THR A 313 -22.28 -8.16 4.27
C THR A 313 -23.19 -7.86 3.08
N GLN A 314 -24.34 -7.21 3.29
CA GLN A 314 -25.25 -6.83 2.21
C GLN A 314 -24.59 -5.89 1.19
N CYS A 315 -23.74 -4.96 1.66
CA CYS A 315 -22.97 -4.08 0.80
C CYS A 315 -21.96 -4.86 -0.05
N LEU A 316 -21.19 -5.75 0.58
CA LEU A 316 -20.17 -6.56 -0.07
C LEU A 316 -20.78 -7.52 -1.09
N ASP A 317 -21.83 -8.25 -0.72
CA ASP A 317 -22.58 -9.13 -1.63
C ASP A 317 -23.07 -8.39 -2.87
N ALA A 318 -23.66 -7.20 -2.68
CA ALA A 318 -24.14 -6.40 -3.80
C ALA A 318 -23.01 -5.98 -4.75
N VAL A 319 -21.87 -5.53 -4.21
CA VAL A 319 -20.71 -5.10 -5.02
C VAL A 319 -20.04 -6.30 -5.71
N TYR A 320 -19.99 -7.45 -5.05
CA TYR A 320 -19.25 -8.63 -5.53
C TYR A 320 -20.07 -9.56 -6.40
N SER A 321 -21.41 -9.45 -6.41
CA SER A 321 -22.28 -10.19 -7.32
C SER A 321 -21.96 -9.99 -8.82
N GLU A 322 -21.31 -8.87 -9.15
CA GLU A 322 -20.88 -8.53 -10.51
C GLU A 322 -19.50 -9.12 -10.87
N VAL A 323 -18.79 -9.70 -9.91
CA VAL A 323 -17.44 -10.21 -10.08
C VAL A 323 -17.49 -11.67 -10.51
N LYS A 324 -17.23 -11.89 -11.80
CA LYS A 324 -17.02 -13.23 -12.37
C LYS A 324 -15.56 -13.64 -12.28
#